data_AF-W6A6H3-F1
#
_entry.id   AF-W6A6H3-F1
#
_cell.length_a   1.000
_cell.length_b   1.000
_cell.length_c   1.000
_cell.angle_alpha   90.00
_cell.angle_beta   90.00
_cell.angle_gamma   90.00
#
_symmetry.space_group_name_H-M   'P 1'
#
loop_
_entity.id
_entity.type
_entity.pdbx_description
1 polymer ?
#
loop_
_entity_poly.entity_id
_entity_poly.type
_entity_poly.pdbx_seq_one_letter_code
_entity_poly.pdbx_strand_id
1 'polypeptide(L)'
;MQKESWFKLIDSSNKLIKNFDKSNIIKSVKEFSENLVLFSEIYSSDRDQFYKFIGQEYKQFFVQATNIVSSADSVAVIMQLNEGINDYLILINLFRQLIVMLDSLSSDYWLKLDSNNNGDFAKLIIEQANKAVFEKNQEVIELVEQKSKEFSFAKDEFFTNNLNHQLWTEIKSLEQIVLSKPDGDFEYFKEILSQKEHLADDMVINLWAILAINISYLDYLNNLVNA
;
A
#
# COMPACT_ATOMS: atom_id res chain seq x y z
N MET A 1 -12.06 20.54 -0.41
CA MET A 1 -10.72 20.41 -1.02
C MET A 1 -10.09 19.05 -0.68
N GLN A 2 -10.14 18.62 0.58
CA GLN A 2 -9.61 17.34 1.08
C GLN A 2 -10.15 16.13 0.31
N LYS A 3 -11.48 16.06 0.15
CA LYS A 3 -12.16 15.01 -0.63
C LYS A 3 -11.64 14.92 -2.06
N GLU A 4 -11.57 16.06 -2.74
CA GLU A 4 -11.13 16.15 -4.13
C GLU A 4 -9.66 15.77 -4.29
N SER A 5 -8.78 16.27 -3.41
CA SER A 5 -7.35 15.94 -3.47
C SER A 5 -7.08 14.47 -3.19
N TRP A 6 -7.80 13.88 -2.22
CA TRP A 6 -7.70 12.46 -1.91
C TRP A 6 -8.15 11.58 -3.08
N PHE A 7 -9.29 11.90 -3.71
CA PHE A 7 -9.76 11.11 -4.85
C PHE A 7 -8.91 11.27 -6.11
N LYS A 8 -8.34 12.46 -6.37
CA LYS A 8 -7.33 12.61 -7.42
C LYS A 8 -6.09 11.74 -7.16
N LEU A 9 -5.67 11.66 -5.90
CA LEU A 9 -4.56 10.78 -5.51
C LEU A 9 -4.92 9.31 -5.71
N ILE A 10 -6.13 8.88 -5.35
CA ILE A 10 -6.63 7.52 -5.61
C ILE A 10 -6.68 7.21 -7.11
N ASP A 11 -7.22 8.13 -7.92
CA ASP A 11 -7.35 7.93 -9.36
C ASP A 11 -5.98 7.77 -10.02
N SER A 12 -5.03 8.65 -9.68
CA SER A 12 -3.66 8.54 -10.18
C SER A 12 -2.93 7.30 -9.66
N SER A 13 -3.18 6.87 -8.42
CA SER A 13 -2.67 5.61 -7.87
C SER A 13 -3.18 4.40 -8.67
N ASN A 14 -4.49 4.34 -8.91
CA ASN A 14 -5.12 3.29 -9.69
C ASN A 14 -4.59 3.22 -11.13
N LYS A 15 -4.36 4.39 -11.77
CA LYS A 15 -3.74 4.45 -13.09
C LYS A 15 -2.32 3.91 -13.08
N LEU A 16 -1.51 4.27 -12.08
CA LEU A 16 -0.13 3.82 -11.94
C LEU A 16 -0.06 2.29 -11.79
N ILE A 17 -0.83 1.72 -10.87
CA ILE A 17 -0.75 0.28 -10.57
C ILE A 17 -1.31 -0.62 -11.68
N LYS A 18 -2.23 -0.11 -12.51
CA LYS A 18 -2.82 -0.86 -13.63
C LYS A 18 -1.97 -0.75 -14.90
N ASN A 19 -1.53 0.46 -15.23
CA ASN A 19 -0.84 0.76 -16.49
C ASN A 19 0.67 0.84 -16.32
N PHE A 20 1.22 0.12 -15.34
CA PHE A 20 2.66 0.08 -15.15
C PHE A 20 3.34 -0.48 -16.41
N ASP A 21 4.14 0.37 -17.03
CA ASP A 21 4.95 0.06 -18.20
C ASP A 21 6.30 0.75 -18.01
N LYS A 22 7.35 -0.05 -17.88
CA LYS A 22 8.72 0.44 -17.67
C LYS A 22 9.16 1.42 -18.75
N SER A 23 8.66 1.29 -19.97
CA SER A 23 9.00 2.18 -21.08
C SER A 23 8.33 3.56 -21.01
N ASN A 24 7.22 3.68 -20.28
CA ASN A 24 6.44 4.91 -20.11
C ASN A 24 6.32 5.38 -18.65
N ILE A 25 7.10 4.78 -17.75
CA ILE A 25 7.00 4.92 -16.30
C ILE A 25 7.09 6.38 -15.84
N ILE A 26 7.95 7.17 -16.48
CA ILE A 26 8.17 8.58 -16.16
C ILE A 26 6.87 9.38 -16.21
N LYS A 27 5.99 9.10 -17.19
CA LYS A 27 4.74 9.87 -17.36
C LYS A 27 3.69 9.49 -16.30
N SER A 28 3.50 8.19 -16.07
CA SER A 28 2.53 7.70 -15.08
C SER A 28 2.95 8.03 -13.65
N VAL A 29 4.25 7.95 -13.36
CA VAL A 29 4.84 8.34 -12.08
C VAL A 29 4.75 9.84 -11.85
N LYS A 30 4.91 10.66 -12.89
CA LYS A 30 4.79 12.12 -12.80
C LYS A 30 3.38 12.57 -12.40
N GLU A 31 2.33 12.01 -13.00
CA GLU A 31 0.95 12.36 -12.62
C GLU A 31 0.65 11.98 -11.16
N PHE A 32 1.12 10.81 -10.72
CA PHE A 32 0.98 10.39 -9.33
C PHE A 32 1.76 11.30 -8.37
N SER A 33 3.02 11.64 -8.70
CA SER A 33 3.85 12.46 -7.82
C SER A 33 3.35 13.91 -7.69
N GLU A 34 2.83 14.51 -8.77
CA GLU A 34 2.20 15.83 -8.72
C GLU A 34 0.95 15.84 -7.83
N ASN A 35 0.10 14.81 -7.95
CA ASN A 35 -1.08 14.67 -7.08
C ASN A 35 -0.71 14.38 -5.62
N LEU A 36 0.38 13.65 -5.38
CA LEU A 36 0.90 13.36 -4.04
C LEU A 36 1.39 14.63 -3.34
N VAL A 37 2.14 15.48 -4.06
CA VAL A 37 2.58 16.79 -3.54
C VAL A 37 1.38 17.68 -3.22
N LEU A 38 0.42 17.80 -4.14
CA LEU A 38 -0.80 18.58 -3.92
C LEU A 38 -1.60 18.07 -2.71
N PHE A 39 -1.69 16.75 -2.55
CA PHE A 39 -2.30 16.13 -1.38
C PHE A 39 -1.58 16.54 -0.09
N SER A 40 -0.24 16.47 -0.05
CA SER A 40 0.56 16.80 1.13
C SER A 40 0.40 18.28 1.53
N GLU A 41 0.37 19.19 0.55
CA GLU A 41 0.11 20.61 0.80
C GLU A 41 -1.27 20.84 1.44
N ILE A 42 -2.31 20.22 0.89
CA ILE A 42 -3.68 20.34 1.40
C ILE A 42 -3.81 19.72 2.79
N TYR A 43 -3.24 18.52 2.99
CA TYR A 43 -3.19 17.86 4.29
C TYR A 43 -2.49 18.73 5.33
N SER A 44 -1.32 19.29 4.99
CA SER A 44 -0.57 20.16 5.89
C SER A 44 -1.29 21.48 6.21
N SER A 45 -2.13 21.99 5.31
CA SER A 45 -2.89 23.23 5.52
C SER A 45 -4.06 23.09 6.51
N ASP A 46 -4.69 21.92 6.60
CA ASP A 46 -5.83 21.65 7.49
C ASP A 46 -5.97 20.16 7.80
N ARG A 47 -5.10 19.67 8.69
CA ARG A 47 -5.05 18.25 9.10
C ARG A 47 -6.35 17.80 9.78
N ASP A 48 -6.96 18.67 10.57
CA ASP A 48 -8.17 18.35 11.34
C ASP A 48 -9.35 18.06 10.41
N GLN A 49 -9.56 18.88 9.38
CA GLN A 49 -10.61 18.58 8.40
C GLN A 49 -10.28 17.35 7.56
N PHE A 50 -9.00 17.11 7.27
CA PHE A 50 -8.61 15.91 6.54
C PHE A 50 -8.92 14.64 7.34
N TYR A 51 -8.58 14.60 8.64
CA TYR A 51 -8.90 13.47 9.50
C TYR A 51 -10.41 13.30 9.73
N LYS A 52 -11.18 14.38 9.82
CA LYS A 52 -12.65 14.30 9.85
C LYS A 52 -13.20 13.66 8.58
N PHE A 53 -12.69 14.08 7.42
CA PHE A 53 -13.05 13.49 6.13
C PHE A 53 -12.69 11.99 6.08
N ILE A 54 -11.47 11.62 6.43
CA ILE A 54 -11.02 10.21 6.46
C ILE A 54 -11.85 9.38 7.44
N GLY A 55 -12.15 9.90 8.62
CA GLY A 55 -13.00 9.21 9.61
C GLY A 55 -14.44 9.00 9.16
N GLN A 56 -14.93 9.83 8.23
CA GLN A 56 -16.25 9.66 7.63
C GLN A 56 -16.24 8.65 6.49
N GLU A 57 -15.32 8.79 5.54
CA GLU A 57 -15.31 7.94 4.32
C GLU A 57 -14.68 6.55 4.57
N TYR A 58 -13.68 6.44 5.44
CA TYR A 58 -12.93 5.21 5.70
C TYR A 58 -13.14 4.69 7.12
N LYS A 59 -14.35 4.84 7.67
CA LYS A 59 -14.68 4.50 9.07
C LYS A 59 -14.23 3.08 9.46
N GLN A 60 -14.39 2.10 8.57
CA GLN A 60 -14.02 0.71 8.85
C GLN A 60 -12.50 0.51 8.91
N PHE A 61 -11.75 1.25 8.10
CA PHE A 61 -10.30 1.15 7.96
C PHE A 61 -9.59 2.41 8.48
N PHE A 62 -10.17 3.08 9.49
CA PHE A 62 -9.74 4.42 9.90
C PHE A 62 -8.25 4.45 10.29
N VAL A 63 -7.80 3.47 11.07
CA VAL A 63 -6.40 3.38 11.52
C VAL A 63 -5.46 3.25 10.31
N GLN A 64 -5.75 2.34 9.39
CA GLN A 64 -4.95 2.12 8.18
C GLN A 64 -4.98 3.34 7.27
N ALA A 65 -6.14 3.97 7.09
CA ALA A 65 -6.29 5.19 6.31
C ALA A 65 -5.45 6.33 6.89
N THR A 66 -5.46 6.52 8.22
CA THR A 66 -4.62 7.54 8.87
C THR A 66 -3.12 7.26 8.72
N ASN A 67 -2.70 5.99 8.80
CA ASN A 67 -1.32 5.59 8.59
C ASN A 67 -0.88 5.84 7.14
N ILE A 68 -1.73 5.50 6.16
CA ILE A 68 -1.45 5.73 4.73
C ILE A 68 -1.38 7.23 4.44
N VAL A 69 -2.26 8.04 5.01
CA VAL A 69 -2.20 9.52 4.90
C VAL A 69 -0.87 10.05 5.43
N SER A 70 -0.43 9.59 6.60
CA SER A 70 0.85 10.00 7.19
C SER A 70 2.05 9.54 6.35
N SER A 71 2.01 8.32 5.81
CA SER A 71 3.04 7.81 4.91
C SER A 71 3.08 8.60 3.60
N ALA A 72 1.92 8.93 3.02
CA ALA A 72 1.83 9.72 1.80
C ALA A 72 2.45 11.12 1.98
N ASP A 73 2.15 11.78 3.10
CA ASP A 73 2.77 13.06 3.46
C ASP A 73 4.30 12.93 3.62
N SER A 74 4.75 11.88 4.33
CA SER A 74 6.18 11.65 4.55
C SER A 74 6.93 11.39 3.24
N VAL A 75 6.35 10.58 2.35
CA VAL A 75 6.90 10.32 1.01
C VAL A 75 6.94 11.62 0.20
N ALA A 76 5.88 12.43 0.21
CA ALA A 76 5.87 13.71 -0.49
C ALA A 76 7.01 14.64 -0.03
N VAL A 77 7.19 14.78 1.30
CA VAL A 77 8.20 15.67 1.89
C VAL A 77 9.63 15.18 1.61
N ILE A 78 9.93 13.90 1.81
CA ILE A 78 11.28 13.36 1.60
C ILE A 78 11.73 13.56 0.15
N MET A 79 10.80 13.43 -0.79
CA MET A 79 11.10 13.53 -2.22
C MET A 79 11.30 14.97 -2.69
N GLN A 80 10.84 15.95 -1.91
CA GLN A 80 11.18 17.35 -2.11
C GLN A 80 12.55 17.72 -1.54
N LEU A 81 13.07 16.97 -0.57
CA LEU A 81 14.30 17.30 0.17
C LEU A 81 15.59 16.78 -0.48
N ASN A 82 15.51 15.73 -1.31
CA ASN A 82 16.48 15.21 -2.26
C ASN A 82 18.01 15.44 -2.04
N GLU A 83 18.54 15.33 -0.82
CA GLU A 83 19.97 15.52 -0.54
C GLU A 83 20.49 14.70 0.67
N GLY A 84 20.80 13.40 0.49
CA GLY A 84 21.75 12.71 1.38
C GLY A 84 21.58 11.19 1.58
N ILE A 85 22.61 10.56 2.17
CA ILE A 85 22.63 9.11 2.49
C ILE A 85 21.60 8.74 3.57
N ASN A 86 21.32 9.64 4.51
CA ASN A 86 20.34 9.42 5.59
C ASN A 86 18.90 9.27 5.06
N ASP A 87 18.60 9.89 3.92
CA ASP A 87 17.27 9.84 3.31
C ASP A 87 16.94 8.42 2.85
N TYR A 88 17.92 7.64 2.41
CA TYR A 88 17.70 6.25 1.95
C TYR A 88 17.29 5.30 3.06
N LEU A 89 17.81 5.44 4.28
CA LEU A 89 17.36 4.62 5.41
C LEU A 89 15.90 4.92 5.76
N ILE A 90 15.50 6.18 5.66
CA ILE A 90 14.10 6.59 5.87
C ILE A 90 13.22 6.02 4.76
N LEU A 91 13.65 6.10 3.49
CA LEU A 91 12.94 5.52 2.34
C LEU A 91 12.77 4.00 2.48
N ILE A 92 13.81 3.29 2.93
CA ILE A 92 13.76 1.84 3.19
C ILE A 92 12.76 1.51 4.32
N ASN A 93 12.80 2.25 5.42
CA ASN A 93 11.89 2.02 6.54
C ASN A 93 10.43 2.29 6.13
N LEU A 94 10.18 3.37 5.38
CA LEU A 94 8.86 3.65 4.83
C LEU A 94 8.40 2.57 3.85
N PHE A 95 9.29 2.09 2.98
CA PHE A 95 9.00 0.99 2.07
C PHE A 95 8.58 -0.27 2.84
N ARG A 96 9.35 -0.66 3.86
CA ARG A 96 9.03 -1.82 4.73
C ARG A 96 7.68 -1.64 5.44
N GLN A 97 7.43 -0.45 5.98
CA GLN A 97 6.15 -0.14 6.63
C GLN A 97 4.98 -0.26 5.65
N LEU A 98 5.14 0.21 4.42
CA LEU A 98 4.12 0.13 3.37
C LEU A 98 3.90 -1.31 2.88
N ILE A 99 4.92 -2.17 2.87
CA ILE A 99 4.76 -3.61 2.60
C ILE A 99 3.90 -4.25 3.70
N VAL A 100 4.26 -4.05 4.97
CA VAL A 100 3.51 -4.60 6.12
C VAL A 100 2.08 -4.06 6.19
N MET A 101 1.87 -2.81 5.77
CA MET A 101 0.54 -2.20 5.71
C MET A 101 -0.42 -2.97 4.78
N LEU A 102 0.06 -3.56 3.68
CA LEU A 102 -0.77 -4.37 2.79
C LEU A 102 -1.29 -5.64 3.48
N ASP A 103 -0.43 -6.31 4.25
CA ASP A 103 -0.84 -7.48 5.04
C ASP A 103 -1.81 -7.08 6.16
N SER A 104 -1.58 -5.92 6.80
CA SER A 104 -2.50 -5.38 7.79
C SER A 104 -3.87 -5.05 7.19
N LEU A 105 -3.93 -4.48 5.98
CA LEU A 105 -5.18 -4.21 5.27
C LEU A 105 -5.93 -5.51 4.94
N SER A 106 -5.21 -6.54 4.47
CA SER A 106 -5.76 -7.88 4.21
C SER A 106 -6.30 -8.54 5.48
N SER A 107 -5.60 -8.40 6.61
CA SER A 107 -6.03 -8.89 7.91
C SER A 107 -7.30 -8.17 8.39
N ASP A 108 -7.31 -6.84 8.33
CA ASP A 108 -8.44 -6.04 8.75
C ASP A 108 -9.68 -6.34 7.92
N TYR A 109 -9.53 -6.56 6.60
CA TYR A 109 -10.62 -6.99 5.74
C TYR A 109 -11.36 -8.21 6.30
N TRP A 110 -10.62 -9.26 6.66
CA TRP A 110 -11.20 -10.45 7.28
C TRP A 110 -11.97 -10.12 8.56
N LEU A 111 -11.39 -9.28 9.41
CA LEU A 111 -12.01 -8.86 10.68
C LEU A 111 -13.25 -7.98 10.49
N LYS A 112 -13.47 -7.41 9.30
CA LYS A 112 -14.70 -6.66 8.97
C LYS A 112 -15.83 -7.51 8.42
N LEU A 113 -15.58 -8.78 8.09
CA LEU A 113 -16.65 -9.67 7.66
C LEU A 113 -17.59 -9.98 8.82
N ASP A 114 -18.90 -9.87 8.59
CA ASP A 114 -19.90 -10.22 9.58
C ASP A 114 -20.07 -11.74 9.65
N SER A 115 -19.75 -12.32 10.81
CA SER A 115 -19.93 -13.75 11.06
C SER A 115 -21.40 -14.19 11.10
N ASN A 116 -22.37 -13.27 11.18
CA ASN A 116 -23.79 -13.56 11.35
C ASN A 116 -24.08 -14.52 12.53
N ASN A 117 -23.27 -14.43 13.60
CA ASN A 117 -23.27 -15.36 14.74
C ASN A 117 -23.00 -16.85 14.39
N ASN A 118 -22.42 -17.13 13.22
CA ASN A 118 -21.95 -18.46 12.86
C ASN A 118 -20.55 -18.73 13.46
N GLY A 119 -20.46 -19.66 14.41
CA GLY A 119 -19.20 -19.97 15.10
C GLY A 119 -18.10 -20.53 14.20
N ASP A 120 -18.45 -21.34 13.20
CA ASP A 120 -17.48 -21.89 12.24
C ASP A 120 -16.93 -20.78 11.34
N PHE A 121 -17.79 -19.84 10.93
CA PHE A 121 -17.35 -18.70 10.14
C PHE A 121 -16.49 -17.73 10.97
N ALA A 122 -16.87 -17.46 12.22
CA ALA A 122 -16.06 -16.64 13.13
C ALA A 122 -14.66 -17.24 13.34
N LYS A 123 -14.57 -18.57 13.49
CA LYS A 123 -13.27 -19.27 13.58
C LYS A 123 -12.46 -19.10 12.29
N LEU A 124 -13.09 -19.26 11.12
CA LEU A 124 -12.42 -19.04 9.84
C LEU A 124 -11.90 -17.60 9.73
N ILE A 125 -12.70 -16.59 10.06
CA ILE A 125 -12.31 -15.18 10.03
C ILE A 125 -11.04 -14.96 10.86
N ILE A 126 -11.00 -15.45 12.10
CA ILE A 126 -9.85 -15.29 13.00
C ILE A 126 -8.62 -16.01 12.44
N GLU A 127 -8.78 -17.24 11.93
CA GLU A 127 -7.66 -18.01 11.36
C GLU A 127 -7.08 -17.33 10.12
N GLN A 128 -7.93 -16.77 9.26
CA GLN A 128 -7.50 -16.09 8.04
C GLN A 128 -6.91 -14.71 8.35
N ALA A 129 -7.49 -13.94 9.27
CA ALA A 129 -6.95 -12.64 9.68
C ALA A 129 -5.52 -12.78 10.24
N ASN A 130 -5.24 -13.82 11.02
CA ASN A 130 -3.91 -14.07 11.59
C ASN A 130 -2.87 -14.55 10.57
N LYS A 131 -3.31 -15.08 9.43
CA LYS A 131 -2.45 -15.59 8.35
C LYS A 131 -2.52 -14.72 7.11
N ALA A 132 -3.17 -13.56 7.19
CA ALA A 132 -3.45 -12.73 6.06
C ALA A 132 -2.14 -12.21 5.47
N VAL A 133 -1.98 -12.43 4.17
CA VAL A 133 -0.91 -11.88 3.35
C VAL A 133 -1.57 -11.25 2.13
N PHE A 134 -1.03 -10.13 1.68
CA PHE A 134 -1.54 -9.42 0.50
C PHE A 134 -1.43 -10.28 -0.77
N GLU A 135 -0.25 -10.86 -1.01
CA GLU A 135 0.00 -11.81 -2.09
C GLU A 135 -0.51 -13.20 -1.69
N LYS A 136 -1.73 -13.53 -2.12
CA LYS A 136 -2.35 -14.84 -1.85
C LYS A 136 -1.77 -15.89 -2.80
N ASN A 137 -1.36 -17.02 -2.24
CA ASN A 137 -0.99 -18.18 -3.04
C ASN A 137 -2.24 -18.92 -3.58
N GLN A 138 -2.02 -19.85 -4.50
CA GLN A 138 -3.11 -20.60 -5.15
C GLN A 138 -3.99 -21.37 -4.15
N GLU A 139 -3.38 -21.98 -3.13
CA GLU A 139 -4.11 -22.74 -2.10
C GLU A 139 -5.08 -21.84 -1.31
N VAL A 140 -4.62 -20.64 -0.93
CA VAL A 140 -5.45 -19.65 -0.22
C VAL A 140 -6.56 -19.15 -1.14
N ILE A 141 -6.28 -18.88 -2.41
CA ILE A 141 -7.28 -18.44 -3.39
C ILE A 141 -8.40 -19.48 -3.52
N GLU A 142 -8.05 -20.76 -3.68
CA GLU A 142 -9.01 -21.86 -3.79
C GLU A 142 -9.86 -22.02 -2.52
N LEU A 143 -9.23 -21.92 -1.34
CA LEU A 143 -9.94 -21.94 -0.06
C LEU A 143 -10.95 -20.79 0.05
N VAL A 144 -10.53 -19.55 -0.29
CA VAL A 144 -11.40 -18.36 -0.24
C VAL A 144 -12.55 -18.48 -1.25
N GLU A 145 -12.31 -19.01 -2.43
CA GLU A 145 -13.35 -19.26 -3.43
C GLU A 145 -14.41 -20.25 -2.93
N GLN A 146 -13.98 -21.32 -2.25
CA GLN A 146 -14.91 -22.28 -1.64
C GLN A 146 -15.69 -21.64 -0.48
N LYS A 147 -14.98 -21.00 0.45
CA LYS A 147 -15.57 -20.46 1.68
C LYS A 147 -16.44 -19.23 1.45
N SER A 148 -16.15 -18.41 0.45
CA SER A 148 -17.00 -17.27 0.07
C SER A 148 -18.38 -17.72 -0.39
N LYS A 149 -18.48 -18.85 -1.09
CA LYS A 149 -19.78 -19.46 -1.46
C LYS A 149 -20.50 -20.03 -0.25
N GLU A 150 -19.77 -20.72 0.63
CA GLU A 150 -20.32 -21.34 1.84
C GLU A 150 -20.88 -20.31 2.82
N PHE A 151 -20.16 -19.21 3.05
CA PHE A 151 -20.50 -18.19 4.03
C PHE A 151 -21.02 -16.88 3.44
N SER A 152 -21.15 -16.80 2.11
CA SER A 152 -21.70 -15.65 1.37
C SER A 152 -21.01 -14.32 1.67
N PHE A 153 -19.68 -14.31 1.74
CA PHE A 153 -18.89 -13.08 1.87
C PHE A 153 -18.25 -12.68 0.53
N ALA A 154 -18.04 -11.37 0.33
CA ALA A 154 -17.36 -10.86 -0.86
C ALA A 154 -15.89 -11.32 -0.90
N LYS A 155 -15.26 -11.41 -2.07
CA LYS A 155 -13.86 -11.83 -2.14
C LYS A 155 -12.95 -10.62 -2.31
N ASP A 156 -11.81 -10.63 -1.62
CA ASP A 156 -10.72 -9.73 -1.96
C ASP A 156 -9.92 -10.29 -3.13
N GLU A 157 -10.19 -9.75 -4.32
CA GLU A 157 -9.56 -10.10 -5.59
C GLU A 157 -8.57 -9.03 -6.09
N PHE A 158 -8.23 -8.04 -5.26
CA PHE A 158 -7.44 -6.89 -5.70
C PHE A 158 -6.10 -7.30 -6.32
N PHE A 159 -5.36 -8.18 -5.65
CA PHE A 159 -4.06 -8.64 -6.12
C PHE A 159 -4.14 -9.30 -7.51
N THR A 160 -5.16 -10.13 -7.73
CA THR A 160 -5.31 -10.91 -8.97
C THR A 160 -5.87 -10.09 -10.12
N ASN A 161 -6.82 -9.20 -9.84
CA ASN A 161 -7.61 -8.54 -10.89
C ASN A 161 -7.22 -7.07 -11.14
N ASN A 162 -6.61 -6.41 -10.16
CA ASN A 162 -6.39 -4.95 -10.22
C ASN A 162 -4.91 -4.56 -10.28
N LEU A 163 -4.01 -5.41 -9.76
CA LEU A 163 -2.58 -5.11 -9.69
C LEU A 163 -1.84 -5.62 -10.94
N ASN A 164 -1.01 -4.77 -11.54
CA ASN A 164 -0.05 -5.22 -12.54
C ASN A 164 1.04 -6.08 -11.87
N HIS A 165 1.08 -7.38 -12.19
CA HIS A 165 2.03 -8.32 -11.59
C HIS A 165 3.50 -8.05 -11.94
N GLN A 166 3.79 -7.36 -13.04
CA GLN A 166 5.16 -6.93 -13.35
C GLN A 166 5.62 -5.87 -12.35
N LEU A 167 4.77 -4.89 -12.01
CA LEU A 167 5.07 -3.91 -10.97
C LEU A 167 5.34 -4.59 -9.62
N TRP A 168 4.49 -5.55 -9.24
CA TRP A 168 4.70 -6.32 -8.01
C TRP A 168 6.03 -7.07 -8.00
N THR A 169 6.42 -7.66 -9.14
CA THR A 169 7.70 -8.37 -9.28
C THR A 169 8.89 -7.43 -9.04
N GLU A 170 8.84 -6.19 -9.55
CA GLU A 170 9.90 -5.20 -9.29
C GLU A 170 9.98 -4.81 -7.80
N ILE A 171 8.83 -4.59 -7.16
CA ILE A 171 8.74 -4.31 -5.72
C ILE A 171 9.34 -5.47 -4.90
N LYS A 172 8.97 -6.72 -5.19
CA LYS A 172 9.50 -7.91 -4.49
C LYS A 172 11.00 -8.10 -4.72
N SER A 173 11.50 -7.78 -5.92
CA SER A 173 12.94 -7.83 -6.20
C SER A 173 13.71 -6.84 -5.32
N LEU A 174 13.19 -5.62 -5.18
CA LEU A 174 13.79 -4.61 -4.30
C LEU A 174 13.67 -5.01 -2.83
N GLU A 175 12.52 -5.52 -2.41
CA GLU A 175 12.31 -6.03 -1.06
C GLU A 175 13.37 -7.09 -0.71
N GLN A 176 13.62 -8.06 -1.60
CA GLN A 176 14.67 -9.05 -1.39
C GLN A 176 16.06 -8.41 -1.25
N ILE A 177 16.39 -7.43 -2.09
CA ILE A 177 17.68 -6.73 -2.01
C ILE A 177 17.81 -6.01 -0.66
N VAL A 178 16.77 -5.31 -0.23
CA VAL A 178 16.76 -4.46 0.98
C VAL A 178 16.56 -5.26 2.29
N LEU A 179 15.94 -6.45 2.22
CA LEU A 179 15.69 -7.34 3.36
C LEU A 179 16.64 -8.54 3.44
N SER A 180 17.56 -8.71 2.50
CA SER A 180 18.46 -9.88 2.42
C SER A 180 19.44 -10.06 3.60
N LYS A 181 19.50 -9.13 4.55
CA LYS A 181 20.12 -9.36 5.87
C LYS A 181 19.20 -8.94 7.03
N PRO A 182 19.00 -9.82 8.04
CA PRO A 182 18.24 -9.50 9.26
C PRO A 182 19.02 -8.61 10.23
N ASP A 183 20.35 -8.57 10.14
CA ASP A 183 21.20 -7.76 11.03
C ASP A 183 21.53 -6.42 10.35
N GLY A 184 20.93 -5.36 10.88
CA GLY A 184 21.04 -3.98 10.42
C GLY A 184 22.44 -3.38 10.60
N ASP A 185 23.39 -3.84 9.80
CA ASP A 185 24.70 -3.20 9.70
C ASP A 185 24.59 -1.98 8.77
N PHE A 186 24.75 -0.79 9.34
CA PHE A 186 24.78 0.47 8.60
C PHE A 186 25.87 0.45 7.51
N GLU A 187 26.97 -0.28 7.72
CA GLU A 187 28.02 -0.45 6.73
C GLU A 187 27.58 -1.31 5.53
N TYR A 188 26.73 -2.31 5.73
CA TYR A 188 26.14 -3.08 4.63
C TYR A 188 25.23 -2.22 3.75
N PHE A 189 24.48 -1.27 4.34
CA PHE A 189 23.65 -0.34 3.57
C PHE A 189 24.48 0.68 2.80
N LYS A 190 25.56 1.21 3.39
CA LYS A 190 26.52 2.04 2.63
C LYS A 190 27.17 1.25 1.50
N GLU A 191 27.49 -0.02 1.73
CA GLU A 191 28.06 -0.90 0.72
C GLU A 191 27.06 -1.12 -0.43
N ILE A 192 25.79 -1.42 -0.13
CA ILE A 192 24.73 -1.55 -1.14
C ILE A 192 24.55 -0.25 -1.95
N LEU A 193 24.46 0.90 -1.28
CA LEU A 193 24.27 2.20 -1.93
C LEU A 193 25.49 2.60 -2.77
N SER A 194 26.70 2.27 -2.32
CA SER A 194 27.94 2.55 -3.06
C SER A 194 28.16 1.61 -4.24
N GLN A 195 27.57 0.41 -4.24
CA GLN A 195 27.71 -0.58 -5.31
C GLN A 195 26.65 -0.45 -6.42
N LYS A 196 25.54 0.27 -6.19
CA LYS A 196 24.45 0.40 -7.16
C LYS A 196 24.10 1.86 -7.44
N GLU A 197 24.73 2.41 -8.48
CA GLU A 197 24.55 3.78 -8.97
C GLU A 197 23.08 4.16 -9.28
N HIS A 198 22.21 3.16 -9.53
CA HIS A 198 20.78 3.35 -9.82
C HIS A 198 19.81 2.99 -8.69
N LEU A 199 20.31 2.52 -7.54
CA LEU A 199 19.43 2.04 -6.47
C LEU A 199 18.59 3.16 -5.86
N ALA A 200 19.10 4.39 -5.83
CA ALA A 200 18.38 5.56 -5.34
C ALA A 200 17.09 5.82 -6.13
N ASP A 201 17.21 5.89 -7.45
CA ASP A 201 16.08 6.11 -8.36
C ASP A 201 15.10 4.94 -8.30
N ASP A 202 15.63 3.71 -8.25
CA ASP A 202 14.81 2.50 -8.11
C ASP A 202 14.02 2.50 -6.78
N MET A 203 14.64 2.90 -5.67
CA MET A 203 13.99 2.99 -4.35
C MET A 203 12.86 4.03 -4.36
N VAL A 204 13.08 5.18 -4.99
CA VAL A 204 12.09 6.25 -5.15
C VAL A 204 10.88 5.76 -5.94
N ILE A 205 11.11 5.16 -7.10
CA ILE A 205 10.03 4.65 -7.97
C ILE A 205 9.24 3.55 -7.27
N ASN A 206 9.94 2.62 -6.61
CA ASN A 206 9.29 1.53 -5.88
C ASN A 206 8.53 2.02 -4.64
N LEU A 207 9.01 3.07 -3.96
CA LEU A 207 8.29 3.68 -2.84
C LEU A 207 6.98 4.33 -3.29
N TRP A 208 7.00 5.04 -4.43
CA TRP A 208 5.77 5.53 -5.05
C TRP A 208 4.84 4.40 -5.46
N ALA A 209 5.37 3.35 -6.05
CA ALA A 209 4.58 2.20 -6.48
C ALA A 209 3.89 1.51 -5.28
N ILE A 210 4.63 1.20 -4.20
CA ILE A 210 4.04 0.55 -3.03
C ILE A 210 3.05 1.46 -2.30
N LEU A 211 3.28 2.77 -2.27
CA LEU A 211 2.33 3.74 -1.74
C LEU A 211 1.04 3.77 -2.57
N ALA A 212 1.15 3.79 -3.91
CA ALA A 212 0.00 3.75 -4.80
C ALA A 212 -0.81 2.45 -4.66
N ILE A 213 -0.14 1.30 -4.45
CA ILE A 213 -0.83 0.04 -4.12
C ILE A 213 -1.59 0.17 -2.81
N ASN A 214 -0.96 0.70 -1.75
CA ASN A 214 -1.61 0.88 -0.45
C ASN A 214 -2.86 1.77 -0.54
N ILE A 215 -2.76 2.93 -1.20
CA ILE A 215 -3.88 3.86 -1.38
C ILE A 215 -5.02 3.19 -2.17
N SER A 216 -4.69 2.53 -3.28
CA SER A 216 -5.69 1.88 -4.13
C SER A 216 -6.34 0.68 -3.45
N TYR A 217 -5.57 -0.08 -2.67
CA TYR A 217 -6.06 -1.27 -1.98
C TYR A 217 -6.95 -0.90 -0.79
N LEU A 218 -6.58 0.12 -0.02
CA LEU A 218 -7.45 0.69 1.02
C LEU A 218 -8.81 1.11 0.43
N ASP A 219 -8.79 1.83 -0.69
CA ASP A 219 -10.03 2.28 -1.35
C ASP A 219 -10.86 1.10 -1.85
N TYR A 220 -10.23 0.12 -2.48
CA TYR A 220 -10.89 -1.11 -2.91
C TYR A 220 -11.56 -1.85 -1.74
N LEU A 221 -10.84 -2.09 -0.63
CA LEU A 221 -11.38 -2.82 0.51
C LEU A 221 -12.50 -2.05 1.21
N ASN A 222 -12.37 -0.72 1.32
CA ASN A 222 -13.43 0.11 1.87
C ASN A 222 -14.71 0.03 1.03
N ASN A 223 -14.58 0.03 -0.30
CA ASN A 223 -15.72 -0.17 -1.19
C ASN A 223 -16.28 -1.60 -1.09
N LEU A 224 -15.41 -2.61 -0.96
CA LEU A 224 -15.80 -4.02 -0.87
C LEU A 224 -16.61 -4.33 0.40
N VAL A 225 -16.25 -3.73 1.54
CA VAL A 225 -16.95 -3.93 2.82
C VAL A 225 -18.25 -3.14 2.91
N ASN A 226 -18.38 -2.04 2.16
CA ASN A 226 -19.57 -1.18 2.16
C ASN A 226 -20.55 -1.47 0.99
N ALA A 227 -20.23 -2.44 0.12
CA ALA A 227 -21.07 -2.88 -1.01
C ALA A 227 -22.15 -3.88 -0.57
#